data_AF-A0A933XX26-F1
#
_entry.id   AF-A0A933XX26-F1
#
_cell.length_a   1.000
_cell.length_b   1.000
_cell.length_c   1.000
_cell.angle_alpha   90.00
_cell.angle_beta   90.00
_cell.angle_gamma   90.00
#
_symmetry.space_group_name_H-M   'P 1'
#
loop_
_entity.id
_entity.type
_entity.pdbx_description
1 polymer ?
#
loop_
_entity_poly.entity_id
_entity_poly.type
_entity_poly.pdbx_seq_one_letter_code
_entity_poly.pdbx_strand_id
1 'polypeptide(L)'
;MATEAPPQASCPTCGAQLKRTNLSLCAYCGSPLQLGAKAVPPDDEVARRLARLTEHAEFKAKLAWNPIDSEAEAPALKLRSFAGFAIVLGGLWAAVTLLRGLPPAGTWALVGYGVAGVGVIALLASRGWQRSLRNGPMLKRAAIVTDRRSDTNPKRGSTNYHFSLRFHDGSEGEFRFHGRGTQYDPMANGAAGLAFTRGERLVEFHRITG
;
A
#
# COMPACT_ATOMS: atom_id res chain seq x y z
N MET A 1 38.29 -12.12 -0.21
CA MET A 1 37.62 -10.87 -0.59
C MET A 1 36.58 -11.24 -1.64
N ALA A 2 35.28 -11.17 -1.30
CA ALA A 2 34.23 -11.55 -2.23
C ALA A 2 34.00 -10.40 -3.23
N THR A 3 34.07 -10.71 -4.52
CA THR A 3 33.82 -9.76 -5.61
C THR A 3 32.36 -9.29 -5.53
N GLU A 4 32.15 -8.01 -5.25
CA GLU A 4 30.82 -7.41 -5.15
C GLU A 4 30.18 -7.40 -6.54
N ALA A 5 29.05 -8.10 -6.69
CA ALA A 5 28.34 -8.19 -7.97
C ALA A 5 27.83 -6.80 -8.38
N PRO A 6 27.83 -6.46 -9.69
CA PRO A 6 27.38 -5.16 -10.16
C PRO A 6 25.92 -4.89 -9.75
N PRO A 7 25.58 -3.63 -9.39
CA PRO A 7 24.24 -3.26 -8.96
C PRO A 7 23.22 -3.55 -10.06
N GLN A 8 22.29 -4.50 -9.83
CA GLN A 8 21.19 -4.76 -10.76
C GLN A 8 20.14 -3.64 -10.65
N ALA A 9 19.92 -2.95 -11.77
CA ALA A 9 18.93 -1.88 -11.88
C ALA A 9 17.49 -2.39 -12.10
N SER A 10 17.31 -3.67 -12.45
CA SER A 10 16.01 -4.26 -12.75
C SER A 10 15.86 -5.66 -12.17
N CYS A 11 14.63 -6.02 -11.84
CA CYS A 11 14.29 -7.36 -11.38
C CYS A 11 14.32 -8.37 -12.56
N PRO A 12 15.04 -9.49 -12.46
CA PRO A 12 15.11 -10.49 -13.53
C PRO A 12 13.78 -11.22 -13.76
N THR A 13 12.90 -11.30 -12.76
CA THR A 13 11.63 -12.02 -12.85
C THR A 13 10.50 -11.17 -13.42
N CYS A 14 10.41 -9.89 -13.05
CA CYS A 14 9.28 -9.02 -13.46
C CYS A 14 9.69 -7.80 -14.29
N GLY A 15 10.99 -7.56 -14.50
CA GLY A 15 11.50 -6.41 -15.25
C GLY A 15 11.36 -5.05 -14.53
N ALA A 16 10.78 -5.01 -13.32
CA ALA A 16 10.60 -3.75 -12.61
C ALA A 16 11.94 -3.09 -12.24
N GLN A 17 12.03 -1.77 -12.43
CA GLN A 17 13.20 -0.99 -12.02
C GLN A 17 13.28 -0.93 -10.49
N LEU A 18 14.43 -1.34 -9.97
CA LEU A 18 14.73 -1.36 -8.54
C LEU A 18 15.36 -0.01 -8.16
N LYS A 19 14.67 0.75 -7.31
CA LYS A 19 15.22 2.02 -6.78
C LYS A 19 16.38 1.82 -5.80
N ARG A 20 16.52 0.62 -5.23
CA ARG A 20 17.56 0.28 -4.25
C ARG A 20 18.28 -0.99 -4.69
N THR A 21 19.60 -1.01 -4.56
CA THR A 21 20.46 -2.14 -4.96
C THR A 21 20.58 -3.21 -3.89
N ASN A 22 20.20 -2.92 -2.65
CA ASN A 22 20.37 -3.79 -1.49
C ASN A 22 19.07 -4.51 -1.09
N LEU A 23 18.18 -4.74 -2.05
CA LEU A 23 16.92 -5.45 -1.83
C LEU A 23 17.16 -6.96 -2.01
N SER A 24 16.87 -7.76 -0.99
CA SER A 24 16.88 -9.23 -1.09
C SER A 24 15.73 -9.78 -1.95
N LEU A 25 14.68 -8.99 -2.12
CA LEU A 25 13.45 -9.35 -2.82
C LEU A 25 12.98 -8.18 -3.67
N CYS A 26 12.45 -8.47 -4.84
CA CYS A 26 11.85 -7.45 -5.67
C CYS A 26 10.66 -6.83 -4.94
N ALA A 27 10.69 -5.52 -4.77
CA ALA A 27 9.64 -4.77 -4.08
C ALA A 27 8.26 -4.88 -4.76
N TYR A 28 8.22 -5.34 -6.02
CA TYR A 28 7.01 -5.43 -6.84
C TYR A 28 6.47 -6.86 -6.94
N CYS A 29 7.29 -7.83 -7.37
CA CYS A 29 6.83 -9.20 -7.56
C CYS A 29 7.18 -10.15 -6.40
N GLY A 30 8.01 -9.71 -5.44
CA GLY A 30 8.49 -10.56 -4.36
C GLY A 30 9.44 -11.66 -4.80
N SER A 31 9.96 -11.64 -6.04
CA SER A 31 10.99 -12.60 -6.44
C SER A 31 12.27 -12.36 -5.65
N PRO A 32 12.96 -13.40 -5.16
CA PRO A 32 14.25 -13.22 -4.52
C PRO A 32 15.21 -12.61 -5.54
N LEU A 33 15.80 -11.49 -5.18
CA LEU A 33 16.92 -10.90 -5.91
C LEU A 33 18.17 -11.55 -5.32
N GLN A 34 18.96 -12.23 -6.13
CA GLN A 34 20.25 -12.81 -5.70
C GLN A 34 21.32 -11.73 -5.49
N LEU A 35 20.92 -10.59 -4.92
CA LEU A 35 21.76 -9.45 -4.61
C LEU A 35 22.07 -9.53 -3.12
N GLY A 36 23.11 -10.29 -2.79
CA GLY A 36 23.74 -10.23 -1.47
C GLY A 36 22.84 -10.63 -0.30
N ALA A 37 22.04 -11.70 -0.44
CA ALA A 37 21.50 -12.39 0.73
C ALA A 37 22.69 -12.78 1.63
N LYS A 38 22.94 -12.00 2.69
CA LYS A 38 23.94 -12.35 3.68
C LYS A 38 23.49 -13.67 4.27
N ALA A 39 24.33 -14.70 4.16
CA ALA A 39 24.05 -15.98 4.78
C ALA A 39 23.75 -15.71 6.26
N VAL A 40 22.52 -16.01 6.67
CA VAL A 40 22.10 -15.85 8.07
C VAL A 40 22.96 -16.82 8.87
N PRO A 41 23.71 -16.34 9.88
CA PRO A 41 24.44 -17.24 10.76
C PRO A 41 23.45 -18.27 11.34
N PRO A 42 23.80 -19.56 11.37
CA PRO A 42 22.89 -20.62 11.82
C PRO A 42 22.42 -20.47 13.28
N ASP A 43 23.01 -19.55 14.05
CA ASP A 43 22.68 -19.29 15.46
C ASP A 43 21.98 -17.93 15.70
N ASP A 44 21.40 -17.32 14.66
CA ASP A 44 20.66 -16.06 14.81
C ASP A 44 19.41 -16.23 15.68
N GLU A 45 19.43 -15.61 16.86
CA GLU A 45 18.31 -15.58 17.80
C GLU A 45 17.04 -14.99 17.17
N VAL A 46 17.20 -13.97 16.30
CA VAL A 46 16.08 -13.31 15.63
C VAL A 46 15.39 -14.28 14.67
N ALA A 47 16.16 -15.03 13.88
CA ALA A 47 15.62 -16.03 12.98
C ALA A 47 14.82 -17.09 13.73
N ARG A 48 15.35 -17.61 14.86
CA ARG A 48 14.64 -18.55 15.73
C ARG A 48 13.34 -17.96 16.32
N ARG A 49 13.38 -16.70 16.74
CA ARG A 49 12.19 -16.00 17.28
C ARG A 49 11.12 -15.84 16.20
N LEU A 50 11.50 -15.47 14.98
CA LEU A 50 10.59 -15.35 13.86
C LEU A 50 10.04 -16.70 13.39
N ALA A 51 10.85 -17.77 13.44
CA ALA A 51 10.40 -19.13 13.14
C ALA A 51 9.26 -19.54 14.09
N ARG A 52 9.44 -19.38 15.41
CA ARG A 52 8.37 -19.62 16.40
C ARG A 52 7.11 -18.79 16.13
N LEU A 53 7.28 -17.54 15.72
CA LEU A 53 6.16 -16.66 15.38
C LEU A 53 5.35 -17.18 14.18
N THR A 54 5.98 -17.84 13.20
CA THR A 54 5.25 -18.43 12.05
C THR A 54 4.42 -19.66 12.43
N GLU A 55 4.74 -20.33 13.53
CA GLU A 55 4.01 -21.50 14.03
C GLU A 55 2.72 -21.12 14.76
N HIS A 56 2.60 -19.88 15.26
CA HIS A 56 1.42 -19.39 15.96
C HIS A 56 0.15 -19.41 15.10
N ALA A 57 -0.97 -19.80 15.70
CA ALA A 57 -2.28 -19.83 15.04
C ALA A 57 -2.72 -18.43 14.55
N GLU A 58 -2.43 -17.38 15.33
CA GLU A 58 -2.72 -16.00 14.95
C GLU A 58 -1.99 -15.58 13.67
N PHE A 59 -0.75 -16.03 13.50
CA PHE A 59 0.03 -15.75 12.28
C PHE A 59 -0.66 -16.32 11.05
N LYS A 60 -1.08 -17.60 11.11
CA LYS A 60 -1.79 -18.27 10.02
C LYS A 60 -3.14 -17.62 9.72
N ALA A 61 -3.90 -17.23 10.75
CA ALA A 61 -5.16 -16.53 10.57
C ALA A 61 -4.97 -15.17 9.86
N LYS A 62 -3.93 -14.43 10.24
CA LYS A 62 -3.63 -13.10 9.66
C LYS A 62 -3.02 -13.17 8.27
N LEU A 63 -2.38 -14.27 7.88
CA LEU A 63 -1.89 -14.48 6.52
C LEU A 63 -3.00 -14.46 5.46
N ALA A 64 -4.22 -14.86 5.79
CA ALA A 64 -5.36 -14.81 4.87
C ALA A 64 -5.90 -13.39 4.66
N TRP A 65 -5.69 -12.50 5.64
CA TRP A 65 -6.22 -11.14 5.61
C TRP A 65 -5.35 -10.21 4.74
N ASN A 66 -5.98 -9.24 4.07
CA ASN A 66 -5.33 -8.22 3.25
C ASN A 66 -5.72 -6.82 3.76
N PRO A 67 -4.81 -6.05 4.38
CA PRO A 67 -5.09 -4.68 4.78
C PRO A 67 -5.38 -3.77 3.59
N ILE A 68 -6.20 -2.75 3.85
CA ILE A 68 -6.44 -1.67 2.89
C ILE A 68 -5.30 -0.65 2.97
N ASP A 69 -4.69 -0.35 1.83
CA ASP A 69 -3.69 0.72 1.69
C ASP A 69 -4.40 2.07 1.54
N SER A 70 -4.52 2.80 2.65
CA SER A 70 -5.22 4.09 2.72
C SER A 70 -4.59 5.16 1.84
N GLU A 71 -3.25 5.18 1.68
CA GLU A 71 -2.57 6.10 0.77
C GLU A 71 -2.95 5.78 -0.69
N ALA A 72 -3.04 4.50 -1.05
CA ALA A 72 -3.46 4.09 -2.38
C ALA A 72 -4.95 4.34 -2.63
N GLU A 73 -5.82 4.20 -1.63
CA GLU A 73 -7.26 4.45 -1.78
C GLU A 73 -7.63 5.94 -1.80
N ALA A 74 -6.82 6.83 -1.21
CA ALA A 74 -7.07 8.27 -1.18
C ALA A 74 -7.43 8.91 -2.54
N PRO A 75 -6.66 8.69 -3.64
CA PRO A 75 -7.04 9.23 -4.95
C PRO A 75 -8.35 8.64 -5.48
N ALA A 76 -8.60 7.35 -5.26
CA ALA A 76 -9.84 6.70 -5.69
C ALA A 76 -11.06 7.24 -4.92
N LEU A 77 -10.91 7.54 -3.63
CA LEU A 77 -11.96 8.19 -2.82
C LEU A 77 -12.25 9.61 -3.29
N LYS A 78 -11.21 10.39 -3.65
CA LYS A 78 -11.39 11.73 -4.24
C LYS A 78 -12.15 11.65 -5.56
N LEU A 79 -11.76 10.73 -6.45
CA LEU A 79 -12.42 10.53 -7.73
C LEU A 79 -13.88 10.09 -7.54
N ARG A 80 -14.16 9.19 -6.59
CA ARG A 80 -15.51 8.75 -6.25
C ARG A 80 -16.37 9.90 -5.70
N SER A 81 -15.79 10.77 -4.88
CA SER A 81 -16.49 11.95 -4.34
C SER A 81 -16.84 12.94 -5.43
N PHE A 82 -15.87 13.23 -6.32
CA PHE A 82 -16.10 14.04 -7.52
C PHE A 82 -17.16 13.44 -8.44
N ALA A 83 -17.10 12.13 -8.68
CA ALA A 83 -18.07 11.41 -9.49
C ALA A 83 -19.49 11.52 -8.93
N GLY A 84 -19.66 11.34 -7.62
CA GLY A 84 -20.95 11.51 -6.95
C GLY A 84 -21.49 12.94 -7.08
N PHE A 85 -20.62 13.94 -6.87
CA PHE A 85 -20.99 15.34 -7.05
C PHE A 85 -21.43 15.65 -8.49
N ALA A 86 -20.69 15.18 -9.50
CA ALA A 86 -21.03 15.38 -10.90
C ALA A 86 -22.37 14.72 -11.29
N ILE A 87 -22.64 13.50 -10.80
CA ILE A 87 -23.92 12.82 -11.02
C ILE A 87 -25.08 13.63 -10.44
N VAL A 88 -24.95 14.08 -9.19
CA VAL A 88 -26.00 14.87 -8.53
C VAL A 88 -26.22 16.19 -9.25
N LEU A 89 -25.15 16.92 -9.58
CA LEU A 89 -25.25 18.22 -10.25
C LEU A 89 -25.86 18.09 -11.65
N GLY A 90 -25.40 17.11 -12.44
CA GLY A 90 -25.93 16.85 -13.78
C GLY A 90 -27.40 16.40 -13.75
N GLY A 91 -27.76 15.55 -12.79
CA GLY A 91 -29.14 15.10 -12.58
C GLY A 91 -30.07 16.23 -12.17
N LEU A 92 -29.64 17.10 -11.24
CA LEU A 92 -30.40 18.29 -10.84
C LEU A 92 -30.57 19.27 -11.99
N TRP A 93 -29.53 19.50 -12.78
CA TRP A 93 -29.60 20.37 -13.94
C TRP A 93 -30.60 19.86 -14.97
N ALA A 94 -30.52 18.56 -15.31
CA ALA A 94 -31.47 17.92 -16.22
C ALA A 94 -32.91 18.02 -15.68
N ALA A 95 -33.12 17.74 -14.39
CA ALA A 95 -34.43 17.87 -13.76
C ALA A 95 -35.00 19.29 -13.84
N VAL A 96 -34.19 20.32 -13.56
CA VAL A 96 -34.61 21.73 -13.67
C VAL A 96 -34.99 22.10 -15.10
N THR A 97 -34.24 21.60 -16.11
CA THR A 97 -34.59 21.86 -17.51
C THR A 97 -35.93 21.25 -17.90
N LEU A 98 -36.21 20.02 -17.45
CA LEU A 98 -37.49 19.35 -17.68
C LEU A 98 -38.66 20.07 -16.97
N LEU A 99 -38.45 20.50 -15.72
CA LEU A 99 -39.46 21.24 -14.95
C LEU A 99 -39.80 22.61 -15.56
N ARG A 100 -38.88 23.21 -16.31
CA ARG A 100 -39.13 24.45 -17.07
C ARG A 100 -39.82 24.21 -18.42
N GLY A 101 -40.21 22.97 -18.74
CA GLY A 101 -40.85 22.63 -20.01
C GLY A 101 -39.93 22.68 -21.22
N LEU A 102 -38.61 22.72 -21.01
CA LEU A 102 -37.64 22.67 -22.10
C LEU A 102 -37.61 21.24 -22.68
N PRO A 103 -37.37 21.08 -23.99
CA PRO A 103 -37.32 19.77 -24.59
C PRO A 103 -36.19 18.94 -23.98
N PRO A 104 -36.38 17.63 -23.73
CA PRO A 104 -35.37 16.74 -23.17
C PRO A 104 -34.13 16.59 -24.07
N ALA A 105 -34.29 16.84 -25.37
CA ALA A 105 -33.20 16.89 -26.35
C ALA A 105 -32.62 18.30 -26.56
N GLY A 106 -33.05 19.29 -25.76
CA GLY A 106 -32.51 20.64 -25.78
C GLY A 106 -31.06 20.67 -25.28
N THR A 107 -30.26 21.59 -25.80
CA THR A 107 -28.83 21.71 -25.50
C THR A 107 -28.54 21.74 -23.99
N TRP A 108 -29.39 22.40 -23.21
CA TRP A 108 -29.23 22.49 -21.74
C TRP A 108 -29.47 21.16 -21.01
N ALA A 109 -30.44 20.35 -21.46
CA ALA A 109 -30.69 19.03 -20.89
C ALA A 109 -29.52 18.08 -21.25
N LEU A 110 -29.04 18.15 -22.49
CA LEU A 110 -27.87 17.38 -22.94
C LEU A 110 -26.60 17.69 -22.14
N VAL A 111 -26.38 18.96 -21.75
CA VAL A 111 -25.28 19.32 -20.84
C VAL A 111 -25.45 18.62 -19.48
N GLY A 112 -26.64 18.64 -18.90
CA GLY A 112 -26.93 17.95 -17.64
C GLY A 112 -26.66 16.44 -17.71
N TYR A 113 -27.15 15.78 -18.77
CA TYR A 113 -26.87 14.37 -19.04
C TYR A 113 -25.39 14.09 -19.28
N GLY A 114 -24.69 14.99 -19.98
CA GLY A 114 -23.26 14.89 -20.23
C GLY A 114 -22.46 14.92 -18.93
N VAL A 115 -22.73 15.88 -18.04
CA VAL A 115 -22.07 15.95 -16.72
C VAL A 115 -22.37 14.72 -15.88
N ALA A 116 -23.63 14.27 -15.87
CA ALA A 116 -24.00 13.04 -15.15
C ALA A 116 -23.28 11.80 -15.73
N GLY A 117 -23.17 11.71 -17.06
CA GLY A 117 -22.45 10.64 -17.77
C GLY A 117 -20.97 10.60 -17.42
N VAL A 118 -20.29 11.76 -17.40
CA VAL A 118 -18.89 11.87 -16.93
C VAL A 118 -18.76 11.39 -15.49
N GLY A 119 -19.70 11.76 -14.62
CA GLY A 119 -19.74 11.28 -13.24
C GLY A 119 -19.88 9.76 -13.15
N VAL A 120 -20.75 9.14 -13.95
CA VAL A 120 -20.91 7.67 -14.00
C VAL A 120 -19.61 6.99 -14.48
N ILE A 121 -18.98 7.51 -15.54
CA ILE A 121 -17.70 6.98 -16.04
C ILE A 121 -16.62 7.07 -14.97
N ALA A 122 -16.48 8.22 -14.31
CA ALA A 122 -15.52 8.42 -13.22
C ALA A 122 -15.79 7.46 -12.04
N LEU A 123 -17.06 7.19 -11.72
CA LEU A 123 -17.44 6.24 -10.68
C LEU A 123 -17.01 4.80 -11.05
N LEU A 124 -17.26 4.37 -12.28
CA LEU A 124 -16.85 3.05 -12.77
C LEU A 124 -15.32 2.92 -12.78
N ALA A 125 -14.62 3.95 -13.27
CA ALA A 125 -13.16 4.01 -13.25
C ALA A 125 -12.60 3.92 -11.81
N SER A 126 -13.20 4.62 -10.86
CA SER A 126 -12.78 4.57 -9.45
C SER A 126 -12.89 3.16 -8.86
N ARG A 127 -13.95 2.40 -9.22
CA ARG A 127 -14.12 1.01 -8.79
C ARG A 127 -13.09 0.08 -9.42
N GLY A 128 -12.80 0.25 -10.71
CA GLY A 128 -11.74 -0.49 -11.40
C GLY A 128 -10.39 -0.28 -10.74
N TRP A 129 -10.06 0.98 -10.43
CA TRP A 129 -8.83 1.34 -9.74
C TRP A 129 -8.76 0.75 -8.33
N GLN A 130 -9.83 0.85 -7.53
CA GLN A 130 -9.88 0.22 -6.20
C GLN A 130 -9.65 -1.30 -6.25
N ARG A 131 -10.27 -1.99 -7.21
CA ARG A 131 -10.04 -3.44 -7.40
C ARG A 131 -8.60 -3.74 -7.75
N SER A 132 -8.01 -2.98 -8.68
CA SER A 132 -6.59 -3.13 -9.04
C SER A 132 -5.66 -2.91 -7.84
N LEU A 133 -5.93 -1.90 -7.01
CA LEU A 133 -5.15 -1.61 -5.80
C LEU A 133 -5.29 -2.68 -4.72
N ARG A 134 -6.47 -3.29 -4.57
CA ARG A 134 -6.72 -4.38 -3.61
C ARG A 134 -6.11 -5.70 -4.07
N ASN A 135 -6.11 -5.95 -5.37
CA ASN A 135 -5.56 -7.16 -5.97
C ASN A 135 -4.06 -7.07 -6.28
N GLY A 136 -3.46 -5.88 -6.15
CA GLY A 136 -2.04 -5.68 -6.36
C GLY A 136 -1.20 -6.51 -5.39
N PRO A 137 -0.02 -7.00 -5.81
CA PRO A 137 0.81 -7.89 -5.00
C PRO A 137 1.14 -7.24 -3.65
N MET A 138 1.01 -8.04 -2.60
CA MET A 138 1.29 -7.65 -1.22
C MET A 138 2.13 -8.75 -0.58
N LEU A 139 3.30 -8.39 -0.09
CA LEU A 139 4.20 -9.31 0.56
C LEU A 139 3.84 -9.38 2.05
N LYS A 140 3.54 -10.59 2.53
CA LYS A 140 3.19 -10.88 3.91
C LYS A 140 4.30 -11.72 4.52
N ARG A 141 5.06 -11.18 5.46
CA ARG A 141 6.24 -11.84 6.02
C ARG A 141 6.37 -11.61 7.52
N ALA A 142 6.84 -12.62 8.24
CA ALA A 142 7.26 -12.46 9.62
C ALA A 142 8.45 -11.50 9.69
N ALA A 143 8.35 -10.50 10.55
CA ALA A 143 9.37 -9.47 10.71
C ALA A 143 9.49 -9.00 12.15
N ILE A 144 10.67 -8.48 12.49
CA ILE A 144 10.93 -7.74 13.73
C ILE A 144 11.33 -6.31 13.38
N VAL A 145 10.82 -5.35 14.15
CA VAL A 145 11.24 -3.94 14.05
C VAL A 145 12.60 -3.79 14.70
N THR A 146 13.63 -3.45 13.92
CA THR A 146 14.99 -3.24 14.43
C THR A 146 15.23 -1.79 14.82
N ASP A 147 14.76 -0.85 14.00
CA ASP A 147 14.89 0.58 14.24
C ASP A 147 13.64 1.34 13.77
N ARG A 148 13.45 2.52 14.35
CA ARG A 148 12.34 3.43 14.06
C ARG A 148 12.84 4.86 13.96
N ARG A 149 12.53 5.48 12.83
CA ARG A 149 12.69 6.91 12.60
C ARG A 149 11.34 7.55 12.25
N SER A 150 11.19 8.82 12.54
CA SER A 150 10.04 9.62 12.10
C SER A 150 10.50 10.88 11.39
N ASP A 151 9.79 11.25 10.33
CA ASP A 151 9.90 12.52 9.65
C ASP A 151 8.55 13.25 9.77
N THR A 152 8.55 14.43 10.37
CA THR A 152 7.34 15.23 10.57
C THR A 152 7.36 16.39 9.61
N ASN A 153 6.36 16.48 8.74
CA ASN A 153 6.21 17.60 7.84
C ASN A 153 5.34 18.69 8.50
N PRO A 154 5.93 19.81 8.96
CA PRO A 154 5.19 20.85 9.67
C PRO A 154 4.16 21.55 8.79
N LYS A 155 4.38 21.62 7.47
CA LYS A 155 3.45 22.28 6.55
C LYS A 155 2.16 21.49 6.33
N ARG A 156 2.21 20.17 6.44
CA ARG A 156 1.06 19.28 6.25
C ARG A 156 0.49 18.72 7.54
N GLY A 157 1.17 18.93 8.68
CA GLY A 157 0.81 18.32 9.95
C GLY A 157 0.83 16.79 9.89
N SER A 158 1.64 16.21 9.01
CA SER A 158 1.69 14.76 8.75
C SER A 158 3.03 14.18 9.21
N THR A 159 2.98 13.09 9.96
CA THR A 159 4.16 12.32 10.36
C THR A 159 4.28 11.05 9.52
N ASN A 160 5.43 10.88 8.89
CA ASN A 160 5.83 9.65 8.21
C ASN A 160 6.78 8.89 9.12
N TYR A 161 6.45 7.64 9.41
CA TYR A 161 7.34 6.75 10.13
C TYR A 161 8.14 5.90 9.15
N HIS A 162 9.35 5.58 9.55
CA HIS A 162 10.30 4.77 8.81
C HIS A 162 10.72 3.65 9.74
N PHE A 163 10.40 2.42 9.36
CA PHE A 163 10.70 1.24 10.16
C PHE A 163 11.72 0.39 9.43
N SER A 164 12.85 0.15 10.08
CA SER A 164 13.80 -0.87 9.66
C SER A 164 13.27 -2.21 10.16
N LEU A 165 12.97 -3.11 9.22
CA LEU A 165 12.44 -4.44 9.49
C LEU A 165 13.48 -5.48 9.11
N ARG A 166 13.69 -6.45 10.00
CA ARG A 166 14.43 -7.68 9.70
C ARG A 166 13.45 -8.84 9.56
N PHE A 167 13.62 -9.61 8.50
CA PHE A 167 12.75 -10.73 8.14
C PHE A 167 13.37 -12.08 8.52
N HIS A 168 12.57 -13.14 8.45
CA HIS A 168 13.01 -14.50 8.78
C HIS A 168 14.15 -15.01 7.88
N ASP A 169 14.22 -14.57 6.63
CA ASP A 169 15.31 -14.89 5.69
C ASP A 169 16.60 -14.09 5.97
N GLY A 170 16.62 -13.32 7.07
CA GLY A 170 17.70 -12.42 7.47
C GLY A 170 17.84 -11.19 6.60
N SER A 171 16.93 -10.97 5.65
CA SER A 171 16.91 -9.73 4.90
C SER A 171 16.45 -8.58 5.76
N GLU A 172 16.97 -7.40 5.46
CA GLU A 172 16.61 -6.16 6.15
C GLU A 172 16.15 -5.13 5.12
N GLY A 173 15.18 -4.31 5.52
CA GLY A 173 14.68 -3.24 4.67
C GLY A 173 14.02 -2.14 5.48
N GLU A 174 14.16 -0.91 5.01
CA GLU A 174 13.46 0.24 5.58
C GLU A 174 12.15 0.47 4.82
N PHE A 175 11.05 0.58 5.55
CA PHE A 175 9.72 0.77 4.98
C PHE A 175 9.06 2.01 5.55
N ARG A 176 8.45 2.80 4.67
CA ARG A 176 7.66 3.98 5.02
C ARG A 176 6.26 3.56 5.47
N PHE A 177 5.83 4.08 6.61
CA PHE A 177 4.50 3.89 7.18
C PHE A 177 3.87 5.25 7.45
N HIS A 178 2.68 5.49 6.91
CA HIS A 178 1.99 6.76 7.13
C HIS A 178 1.27 6.75 8.48
N GLY A 179 1.55 7.74 9.34
CA GLY A 179 0.84 7.90 10.61
C GLY A 179 -0.67 8.04 10.41
N ARG A 180 -1.46 7.29 11.20
CA ARG A 180 -2.93 7.25 11.11
C ARG A 180 -3.62 8.23 12.08
N GLY A 181 -2.99 9.37 12.34
CA GLY A 181 -3.45 10.36 13.32
C GLY A 181 -2.91 10.11 14.73
N THR A 182 -3.40 10.91 15.69
CA THR A 182 -2.88 10.98 17.07
C THR A 182 -3.17 9.75 17.93
N GLN A 183 -4.14 8.93 17.53
CA GLN A 183 -4.51 7.69 18.23
C GLN A 183 -3.62 6.49 17.85
N TYR A 184 -2.75 6.64 16.85
CA TYR A 184 -1.90 5.56 16.40
C TYR A 184 -0.63 5.49 17.25
N ASP A 185 -0.49 4.41 18.02
CA ASP A 185 0.75 4.10 18.73
C ASP A 185 1.77 3.47 17.76
N PRO A 186 2.87 4.17 17.44
CA PRO A 186 3.88 3.63 16.54
C PRO A 186 4.57 2.41 17.18
N MET A 187 4.86 1.41 16.35
CA MET A 187 5.54 0.19 16.79
C MET A 187 6.83 0.51 17.55
N ALA A 188 7.07 -0.25 18.62
CA ALA A 188 8.31 -0.18 19.40
C ALA A 188 9.43 -1.00 18.72
N ASN A 189 10.68 -0.61 18.98
CA ASN A 189 11.83 -1.41 18.59
C ASN A 189 11.77 -2.77 19.30
N GLY A 190 12.12 -3.84 18.58
CA GLY A 190 12.02 -5.22 19.03
C GLY A 190 10.62 -5.83 18.93
N ALA A 191 9.61 -5.09 18.45
CA ALA A 191 8.29 -5.64 18.18
C ALA A 191 8.35 -6.67 17.04
N ALA A 192 7.90 -7.90 17.31
CA ALA A 192 7.82 -8.97 16.32
C ALA A 192 6.37 -9.17 15.87
N GLY A 193 6.18 -9.50 14.59
CA GLY A 193 4.85 -9.59 14.02
C GLY A 193 4.82 -9.97 12.55
N LEU A 194 3.64 -9.82 11.95
CA LEU A 194 3.39 -9.99 10.53
C LEU A 194 3.39 -8.62 9.84
N ALA A 195 4.37 -8.41 8.96
CA ALA A 195 4.48 -7.20 8.14
C ALA A 195 3.78 -7.39 6.79
N PHE A 196 2.92 -6.42 6.45
CA PHE A 196 2.26 -6.32 5.16
C PHE A 196 2.92 -5.20 4.36
N THR A 197 3.69 -5.58 3.34
CA THR A 197 4.55 -4.65 2.58
C THR A 197 4.16 -4.61 1.12
N ARG A 198 4.30 -3.43 0.51
CA ARG A 198 4.09 -3.20 -0.92
C ARG A 198 5.12 -2.19 -1.41
N GLY A 199 6.11 -2.66 -2.16
CA GLY A 199 7.25 -1.82 -2.50
C GLY A 199 8.02 -1.39 -1.24
N GLU A 200 8.33 -0.10 -1.17
CA GLU A 200 8.97 0.54 0.00
C GLU A 200 7.99 0.94 1.10
N ARG A 201 6.71 0.57 0.99
CA ARG A 201 5.66 0.94 1.94
C ARG A 201 5.32 -0.22 2.85
N LEU A 202 5.24 0.08 4.15
CA LEU A 202 4.61 -0.76 5.14
C LEU A 202 3.14 -0.36 5.21
N VAL A 203 2.26 -1.25 4.76
CA VAL A 203 0.81 -1.01 4.73
C VAL A 203 0.22 -1.21 6.12
N GLU A 204 0.63 -2.29 6.79
CA GLU A 204 0.17 -2.67 8.11
C GLU A 204 1.24 -3.53 8.80
N PHE A 205 1.26 -3.51 10.12
CA PHE A 205 2.04 -4.45 10.93
C PHE A 205 1.18 -4.99 12.06
N HIS A 206 0.98 -6.31 12.07
CA HIS A 206 0.27 -6.97 13.16
C HIS A 206 1.26 -7.54 14.14
N ARG A 207 1.34 -6.94 15.33
CA ARG A 207 2.09 -7.51 16.44
C ARG A 207 1.45 -8.84 16.84
N ILE A 208 2.27 -9.87 16.94
CA ILE A 208 1.86 -11.18 17.46
C ILE A 208 2.62 -11.35 18.76
N THR A 209 1.90 -11.29 19.87
CA THR A 209 2.43 -11.55 21.20
C THR A 209 2.36 -13.06 21.42
N GLY A 210 3.53 -13.70 21.38
CA GLY A 210 3.71 -15.06 21.88
C GLY A 210 4.08 -15.07 23.35
#